data_AF-A0A8S8XL66-F1
#
_entry.id   AF-A0A8S8XL66-F1
#
_cell.length_a   1.000
_cell.length_b   1.000
_cell.length_c   1.000
_cell.angle_alpha   90.00
_cell.angle_beta   90.00
_cell.angle_gamma   90.00
#
_symmetry.space_group_name_H-M   'P 1'
#
loop_
_entity.id
_entity.type
_entity.pdbx_description
1 polymer ?
#
loop_
_entity_poly.entity_id
_entity_poly.type
_entity_poly.pdbx_seq_one_letter_code
_entity_poly.pdbx_strand_id
1 'polypeptide(L)'
;MGFSYDWNRMVKSHDPNYYKWNQWFFTKFYESGLAFQEFAPVNWCNPCNTVLANEQVKAGRCWRCNGPVIQKEMSQWFLDIPKYAQELVDGLDTIDFPENVAAMQKDWLGRSEGAEITLKSRVLTKQSQFLPRDQIPCLGLHSSH
;
A
#
# COMPACT_ATOMS: atom_id res chain seq x y z
N MET A 1 5.34 3.97 39.55
CA MET A 1 5.84 5.02 38.64
C MET A 1 4.90 6.22 38.75
N GLY A 2 5.27 7.25 39.52
CA GLY A 2 4.41 8.41 39.82
C GLY A 2 4.52 9.48 38.73
N PHE A 3 3.96 9.18 37.56
CA PHE A 3 3.98 10.13 36.44
C PHE A 3 2.98 11.27 36.68
N SER A 4 3.45 12.50 36.52
CA SER A 4 2.63 13.71 36.66
C SER A 4 2.01 14.08 35.31
N TYR A 5 0.80 13.59 35.05
CA TYR A 5 0.00 13.96 33.87
C TYR A 5 -1.03 15.04 34.20
N ASP A 6 -1.28 15.95 33.25
CA ASP A 6 -2.42 16.87 33.32
C ASP A 6 -3.70 16.15 32.90
N TRP A 7 -4.44 15.64 33.88
CA TRP A 7 -5.68 14.90 33.66
C TRP A 7 -6.81 15.75 33.05
N ASN A 8 -6.72 17.09 33.13
CA ASN A 8 -7.70 17.98 32.49
C ASN A 8 -7.62 17.94 30.96
N ARG A 9 -6.49 17.48 30.41
CA ARG A 9 -6.27 17.32 28.97
C ARG A 9 -6.45 15.88 28.49
N MET A 10 -7.09 15.03 29.29
CA MET A 10 -7.40 13.66 28.88
C MET A 10 -8.37 13.66 27.70
N VAL A 11 -7.97 13.03 26.61
CA VAL A 11 -8.83 12.78 25.45
C VAL A 11 -9.06 11.28 25.26
N LYS A 12 -10.25 10.93 24.79
CA LYS A 12 -10.66 9.54 24.53
C LYS A 12 -11.18 9.45 23.10
N SER A 13 -10.47 8.74 22.24
CA SER A 13 -10.79 8.67 20.80
C SER A 13 -12.14 8.00 20.49
N HIS A 14 -12.68 7.20 21.41
CA HIS A 14 -13.99 6.57 21.31
C HIS A 14 -15.15 7.44 21.82
N ASP A 15 -14.86 8.58 22.46
CA ASP A 15 -15.88 9.49 22.98
C ASP A 15 -16.54 10.26 21.81
N PRO A 16 -17.88 10.35 21.76
CA PRO A 16 -18.59 11.16 20.76
C PRO A 16 -18.12 12.61 20.68
N ASN A 17 -17.71 13.19 21.80
CA ASN A 17 -17.17 14.55 21.84
C ASN A 17 -15.82 14.68 21.13
N TYR A 18 -15.11 13.57 20.92
CA TYR A 18 -13.86 13.52 20.16
C TYR A 18 -14.11 13.16 18.70
N TYR A 19 -14.71 11.99 18.41
CA TYR A 19 -14.78 11.49 17.03
C TYR A 19 -15.70 12.32 16.12
N LYS A 20 -16.56 13.18 16.67
CA LYS A 20 -17.31 14.19 15.88
C LYS A 20 -16.37 15.08 15.05
N TRP A 21 -15.17 15.37 15.56
CA TRP A 21 -14.19 16.15 14.84
C TRP A 21 -13.57 15.35 13.70
N ASN A 22 -13.32 14.05 13.89
CA ASN A 22 -12.87 13.18 12.80
C ASN A 22 -13.90 13.12 11.67
N GLN A 23 -15.19 13.01 12.01
CA GLN A 23 -16.27 13.05 11.02
C GLN A 23 -16.30 14.39 10.27
N TRP A 24 -16.14 15.51 10.99
CA TRP A 24 -16.10 16.84 10.39
C TRP A 24 -14.88 17.05 9.48
N PHE A 25 -13.69 16.61 9.88
CA PHE A 25 -12.50 16.65 9.01
C PHE A 25 -12.70 15.80 7.76
N PHE A 26 -13.31 14.62 7.90
CA PHE A 26 -13.59 13.75 6.78
C PHE A 26 -14.53 14.41 5.76
N THR A 27 -15.61 15.10 6.20
CA THR A 27 -16.49 15.81 5.27
C THR A 27 -15.75 16.94 4.56
N LYS A 28 -14.84 17.66 5.24
CA LYS A 28 -13.99 18.67 4.60
C LYS A 28 -13.03 18.09 3.57
N PHE A 29 -12.41 16.96 3.87
CA PHE A 29 -11.56 16.27 2.90
C PHE A 29 -12.37 15.79 1.70
N TYR A 30 -13.57 15.26 1.92
CA TYR A 30 -14.46 14.86 0.84
C TYR A 30 -14.87 16.04 -0.05
N GLU A 31 -15.30 17.17 0.55
CA GLU A 31 -15.64 18.40 -0.17
C GLU A 31 -14.47 18.94 -1.00
N SER A 32 -13.23 18.80 -0.51
CA SER A 32 -12.01 19.23 -1.21
C SER A 32 -11.48 18.22 -2.25
N GLY A 33 -12.12 17.06 -2.40
CA GLY A 33 -11.68 15.98 -3.28
C GLY A 33 -10.48 15.18 -2.77
N LEU A 34 -10.09 15.37 -1.51
CA LEU A 34 -8.99 14.62 -0.88
C LEU A 34 -9.43 13.27 -0.31
N ALA A 35 -10.69 13.14 0.10
CA ALA A 35 -11.27 11.85 0.44
C ALA A 35 -12.17 11.40 -0.71
N PHE A 36 -11.95 10.18 -1.21
CA PHE A 36 -12.73 9.63 -2.33
C PHE A 36 -12.94 8.13 -2.15
N GLN A 37 -13.91 7.59 -2.87
CA GLN A 37 -14.19 6.16 -2.89
C GLN A 37 -13.79 5.57 -4.24
N GLU A 38 -13.02 4.50 -4.22
CA GLU A 38 -12.58 3.79 -5.42
C GLU A 38 -12.77 2.29 -5.26
N PHE A 39 -13.06 1.59 -6.37
CA PHE A 39 -13.07 0.13 -6.41
C PHE A 39 -11.67 -0.36 -6.78
N ALA A 40 -10.96 -0.88 -5.79
CA ALA A 40 -9.57 -1.28 -5.94
C ALA A 40 -9.29 -2.60 -5.20
N PRO A 41 -8.23 -3.33 -5.58
CA PRO A 41 -7.73 -4.44 -4.78
C PRO A 41 -7.22 -3.89 -3.43
N VAL A 42 -7.78 -4.40 -2.34
CA VAL A 42 -7.37 -4.04 -0.98
C VAL A 42 -6.83 -5.25 -0.22
N ASN A 43 -5.90 -4.97 0.70
CA ASN A 43 -5.38 -5.99 1.62
C ASN A 43 -6.48 -6.41 2.59
N TRP A 44 -6.81 -7.70 2.62
CA TRP A 44 -7.85 -8.25 3.46
C TRP A 44 -7.32 -9.31 4.42
N CYS A 45 -7.76 -9.24 5.68
CA CYS A 45 -7.41 -10.19 6.72
C CYS A 45 -8.64 -10.99 7.15
N ASN A 46 -8.69 -12.28 6.81
CA ASN A 46 -9.83 -13.16 7.18
C ASN A 46 -10.05 -13.28 8.70
N PRO A 47 -9.01 -13.52 9.53
CA PRO A 47 -9.22 -13.62 10.99
C PRO A 47 -9.72 -12.32 11.64
N CYS A 48 -9.31 -11.16 11.13
CA CYS A 48 -9.75 -9.86 11.66
C CYS A 48 -11.03 -9.34 10.99
N ASN A 49 -11.47 -9.99 9.91
CA ASN A 49 -12.63 -9.61 9.11
C ASN A 49 -12.64 -8.11 8.73
N THR A 50 -11.49 -7.60 8.31
CA THR A 50 -11.29 -6.17 8.04
C THR A 50 -10.26 -5.94 6.94
N VAL A 51 -10.37 -4.76 6.30
CA VAL A 51 -9.38 -4.23 5.37
C VAL A 51 -8.17 -3.71 6.13
N LEU A 52 -6.99 -3.82 5.52
CA LEU A 52 -5.73 -3.33 6.07
C LEU A 52 -5.14 -2.27 5.14
N ALA A 53 -4.61 -1.20 5.72
CA ALA A 53 -3.73 -0.28 5.00
C ALA A 53 -2.39 -0.98 4.64
N ASN A 54 -1.65 -0.43 3.67
CA ASN A 54 -0.37 -1.03 3.26
C ASN A 54 0.63 -1.12 4.43
N GLU A 55 0.62 -0.12 5.31
CA GLU A 55 1.48 -0.02 6.50
C GLU A 55 1.14 -1.07 7.57
N GLN A 56 -0.06 -1.64 7.48
CA GLN A 56 -0.56 -2.68 8.38
C GLN A 56 -0.23 -4.10 7.89
N VAL A 57 0.44 -4.23 6.74
CA VAL A 57 0.92 -5.49 6.19
C VAL A 57 2.43 -5.59 6.37
N LYS A 58 2.89 -6.61 7.10
CA LYS A 58 4.32 -6.87 7.33
C LYS A 58 4.67 -8.24 6.75
N ALA A 59 5.56 -8.27 5.76
CA ALA A 59 5.96 -9.50 5.07
C ALA A 59 4.76 -10.38 4.61
N GLY A 60 3.72 -9.75 4.04
CA GLY A 60 2.51 -10.41 3.57
C GLY A 60 1.55 -10.90 4.67
N ARG A 61 1.78 -10.49 5.92
CA ARG A 61 0.98 -10.88 7.09
C ARG A 61 0.37 -9.68 7.79
N CYS A 62 -0.78 -9.91 8.44
CA CYS A 62 -1.46 -8.91 9.25
C CYS A 62 -0.62 -8.52 10.48
N TRP A 63 -0.41 -7.22 10.71
CA TRP A 63 0.36 -6.71 11.86
C TRP A 63 -0.19 -7.13 13.24
N ARG A 64 -1.47 -7.47 13.34
CA ARG A 64 -2.15 -7.77 14.61
C ARG A 64 -2.27 -9.26 14.90
N CYS A 65 -2.79 -10.04 13.95
CA CYS A 65 -3.08 -11.47 14.14
C CYS A 65 -2.07 -12.40 13.47
N ASN A 66 -1.11 -11.85 12.72
CA ASN A 66 -0.09 -12.59 11.95
C ASN A 66 -0.66 -13.56 10.89
N GLY A 67 -1.96 -13.49 10.60
CA GLY A 67 -2.61 -14.26 9.56
C GLY A 67 -2.18 -13.84 8.15
N PRO A 68 -2.32 -14.73 7.15
CA PRO A 68 -2.03 -14.41 5.76
C PRO A 68 -2.98 -13.32 5.24
N VAL A 69 -2.43 -12.37 4.51
CA VAL A 69 -3.19 -11.31 3.84
C VAL A 69 -3.53 -11.77 2.43
N ILE A 70 -4.78 -11.56 2.02
CA ILE A 70 -5.26 -11.81 0.65
C ILE A 70 -5.67 -10.51 -0.01
N GLN A 71 -5.62 -10.45 -1.34
CA GLN A 71 -6.19 -9.33 -2.09
C GLN A 71 -7.67 -9.59 -2.36
N LYS A 72 -8.51 -8.59 -2.11
CA LYS A 72 -9.94 -8.61 -2.41
C LYS A 72 -10.33 -7.31 -3.10
N GLU A 73 -11.12 -7.39 -4.17
CA GLU A 73 -11.64 -6.19 -4.80
C GLU A 73 -12.90 -5.71 -4.10
N MET A 74 -12.89 -4.45 -3.67
CA MET A 74 -14.05 -3.81 -3.04
C MET A 74 -13.94 -2.29 -3.10
N SER A 75 -15.08 -1.62 -2.97
CA SER A 75 -15.13 -0.16 -2.82
C SER A 75 -14.65 0.25 -1.43
N GLN A 76 -13.59 1.04 -1.37
CA GLN A 76 -13.00 1.51 -0.12
C GLN A 76 -12.77 3.04 -0.19
N TRP A 77 -12.77 3.67 0.97
CA TRP A 77 -12.42 5.08 1.11
C TRP A 77 -10.91 5.25 1.17
N PHE A 78 -10.39 6.18 0.37
CA PHE A 78 -8.99 6.55 0.30
C PHE A 78 -8.82 8.04 0.59
N LEU A 79 -7.63 8.38 1.10
CA LEU A 79 -7.17 9.76 1.20
C LEU A 79 -6.06 9.96 0.17
N ASP A 80 -6.18 11.00 -0.65
CA ASP A 80 -5.19 11.38 -1.65
C ASP A 80 -3.96 12.05 -1.00
N ILE A 81 -3.27 11.27 -0.15
CA ILE A 81 -1.98 11.65 0.43
C ILE A 81 -0.91 11.88 -0.65
N PRO A 82 -0.86 11.11 -1.77
CA PRO A 82 0.12 11.35 -2.83
C PRO A 82 0.16 12.78 -3.35
N LYS A 83 -0.99 13.48 -3.40
CA LYS A 83 -1.07 14.90 -3.76
C LYS A 83 -0.17 15.81 -2.91
N TYR A 84 0.09 15.43 -1.66
CA TYR A 84 0.94 16.18 -0.71
C TYR A 84 2.30 15.53 -0.48
N ALA A 85 2.65 14.46 -1.19
CA ALA A 85 3.90 13.74 -0.95
C ALA A 85 5.14 14.66 -1.11
N GLN A 86 5.13 15.57 -2.09
CA GLN A 86 6.24 16.51 -2.30
C GLN A 86 6.40 17.49 -1.12
N GLU A 87 5.29 18.10 -0.68
CA GLU A 87 5.31 19.01 0.48
C GLU A 87 5.74 18.30 1.76
N LEU A 88 5.33 17.03 1.94
CA LEU A 88 5.75 16.22 3.08
C LEU A 88 7.25 15.93 3.06
N VAL A 89 7.82 15.61 1.89
CA VAL A 89 9.27 15.40 1.74
C VAL A 89 10.05 16.69 1.99
N ASP A 90 9.64 17.80 1.38
CA ASP A 90 10.35 19.08 1.52
C ASP A 90 10.24 19.62 2.95
N GLY A 91 9.12 19.38 3.63
CA GLY A 91 8.91 19.73 5.03
C GLY A 91 9.87 19.02 5.99
N LEU A 92 10.36 17.82 5.67
CA LEU A 92 11.31 17.09 6.50
C LEU A 92 12.65 17.82 6.67
N ASP A 93 13.03 18.68 5.73
CA ASP A 93 14.27 19.45 5.82
C ASP A 93 14.14 20.67 6.76
N THR A 94 12.91 21.03 7.15
CA THR A 94 12.62 22.17 8.04
C THR A 94 12.38 21.77 9.51
N ILE A 95 12.20 20.47 9.77
CA ILE A 95 11.85 19.93 11.09
C ILE A 95 13.09 19.28 11.71
N ASP A 96 13.34 19.55 12.99
CA ASP A 96 14.42 18.93 13.76
C ASP A 96 14.05 17.50 14.18
N PHE A 97 14.09 16.56 13.23
CA PHE A 97 13.91 15.13 13.49
C PHE A 97 15.24 14.38 13.61
N PRO A 98 15.30 13.31 14.43
CA PRO A 98 16.41 12.36 14.38
C PRO A 98 16.60 11.81 12.97
N GLU A 99 17.85 11.73 12.51
CA GLU A 99 18.19 11.34 11.13
C GLU A 99 17.55 10.02 10.69
N ASN A 100 17.49 9.03 11.60
CA ASN A 100 16.89 7.74 11.33
C ASN A 100 15.37 7.82 11.05
N VAL A 101 14.66 8.72 11.72
CA VAL A 101 13.21 8.91 11.53
C VAL A 101 12.96 9.62 10.20
N ALA A 102 13.75 10.66 9.89
CA ALA A 102 13.66 11.38 8.63
C ALA A 102 13.96 10.45 7.43
N ALA A 103 15.00 9.62 7.53
CA ALA A 103 15.34 8.63 6.50
C ALA A 103 14.20 7.62 6.27
N MET A 104 13.61 7.06 7.35
CA MET A 104 12.49 6.13 7.23
C MET A 104 11.26 6.76 6.53
N GLN A 105 10.96 8.03 6.80
CA GLN A 105 9.85 8.72 6.12
C GLN A 105 10.17 9.01 4.66
N LYS A 106 11.41 9.42 4.33
CA LYS A 106 11.85 9.63 2.95
C LYS A 106 11.77 8.34 2.13
N ASP A 107 12.21 7.22 2.70
CA ASP A 107 12.14 5.90 2.07
C ASP A 107 10.69 5.43 1.87
N TRP A 108 9.82 5.64 2.87
CA TRP A 108 8.41 5.26 2.80
C TRP A 108 7.62 6.11 1.78
N LEU A 109 7.92 7.40 1.67
CA LEU A 109 7.34 8.29 0.64
C LEU A 109 7.85 7.94 -0.77
N GLY A 110 9.01 7.28 -0.88
CA GLY A 110 9.41 6.55 -2.09
C GLY A 110 9.56 7.42 -3.33
N ARG A 111 10.07 8.65 -3.20
CA ARG A 111 10.31 9.54 -4.34
C ARG A 111 11.28 8.88 -5.31
N SER A 112 10.83 8.65 -6.54
CA SER A 112 11.67 8.23 -7.65
C SER A 112 11.43 9.14 -8.84
N GLU A 113 12.50 9.67 -9.42
CA GLU A 113 12.44 10.41 -10.67
C GLU A 113 12.66 9.43 -11.82
N GLY A 114 11.66 9.31 -12.70
CA GLY A 114 11.66 8.40 -13.83
C GLY A 114 11.30 9.11 -15.13
N ALA A 115 11.55 8.44 -16.26
CA ALA A 115 11.10 8.88 -17.57
C ALA A 115 10.05 7.91 -18.12
N GLU A 116 8.91 8.42 -18.57
CA GLU A 116 7.89 7.61 -19.23
C GLU A 116 8.22 7.50 -20.72
N ILE A 117 8.54 6.28 -21.18
CA ILE A 117 8.82 6.01 -22.60
C ILE A 117 7.63 5.27 -23.19
N THR A 118 6.82 5.97 -23.99
CA THR A 118 5.72 5.35 -24.73
C THR A 118 6.24 4.58 -25.94
N LEU A 119 6.37 3.27 -25.83
CA LEU A 119 6.73 2.40 -26.95
C LEU A 119 5.49 2.06 -27.78
N LYS A 120 5.37 2.64 -28.98
CA LYS A 120 4.34 2.23 -29.95
C LYS A 120 4.76 0.94 -30.66
N SER A 121 4.26 -0.21 -30.22
CA SER A 121 4.44 -1.46 -30.96
C SER A 121 3.42 -1.58 -32.09
N ARG A 122 3.89 -1.70 -33.34
CA ARG A 122 3.06 -2.21 -34.45
C ARG A 122 2.90 -3.72 -34.23
N VAL A 123 1.66 -4.18 -34.12
CA VAL A 123 1.32 -5.60 -33.93
C VAL A 123 1.99 -6.43 -35.03
N LEU A 124 2.98 -7.26 -34.67
CA LEU A 124 3.34 -8.43 -35.46
C LEU A 124 2.59 -9.60 -34.85
N THR A 125 1.51 -10.01 -35.52
CA THR A 125 0.81 -11.26 -35.23
C THR A 125 1.82 -12.40 -35.34
N LYS A 126 2.25 -12.95 -34.20
CA LYS A 126 2.97 -14.23 -34.21
C LYS A 126 1.98 -15.29 -34.69
N GLN A 127 2.07 -15.66 -35.97
CA GLN A 127 1.59 -16.97 -36.40
C GLN A 127 2.48 -17.99 -35.69
N SER A 128 1.92 -18.64 -34.68
CA SER A 128 2.46 -19.89 -34.14
C SER A 128 2.40 -20.95 -35.23
N GLN A 129 3.45 -21.06 -36.05
CA GLN A 129 3.71 -22.30 -36.78
C GLN A 129 4.05 -23.35 -35.73
N PHE A 130 3.04 -24.14 -35.34
CA PHE A 130 3.25 -25.44 -34.73
C PHE A 130 4.05 -26.27 -35.74
N LEU A 131 5.35 -26.47 -35.47
CA LEU A 131 6.10 -27.52 -36.13
C LEU A 131 5.55 -28.88 -35.64
N PRO A 132 5.24 -29.83 -36.55
CA PRO A 132 4.74 -31.15 -36.19
C PRO A 132 5.77 -31.92 -35.36
N ARG A 133 5.24 -32.72 -34.43
CA ARG A 133 5.91 -33.38 -33.30
C ARG A 133 6.78 -34.59 -33.68
N ASP A 134 7.37 -34.61 -34.88
CA ASP A 134 8.03 -35.80 -35.45
C ASP A 134 9.56 -35.68 -35.60
N GLN A 135 10.18 -34.68 -34.96
CA GLN A 135 11.65 -34.61 -34.85
C GLN A 135 12.09 -34.41 -33.40
N ILE A 136 11.91 -35.44 -32.58
CA ILE A 136 12.67 -35.61 -31.34
C ILE A 136 13.52 -36.87 -31.53
N PRO A 137 14.85 -36.77 -31.71
CA PRO A 137 15.68 -37.95 -31.73
C PRO A 137 15.70 -38.57 -30.34
N CYS A 138 15.21 -39.80 -30.24
CA CYS A 138 15.32 -40.65 -29.07
C CYS A 138 16.81 -40.82 -28.69
N LEU A 139 17.27 -40.10 -27.67
CA LEU A 139 18.48 -40.49 -26.94
C LEU A 139 18.05 -41.45 -25.83
N GLY A 140 18.10 -42.74 -26.16
CA GLY A 140 18.18 -43.79 -25.17
C GLY A 140 19.54 -43.72 -24.47
N LEU A 141 19.53 -43.77 -23.15
CA LEU A 141 20.69 -44.15 -22.36
C LEU A 141 20.23 -45.12 -21.28
N HIS A 142 20.87 -46.28 -21.36
CA HIS A 142 20.71 -47.51 -20.62
C HIS A 142 20.65 -47.36 -19.11
N SER A 143 19.80 -48.20 -18.50
CA SER A 143 19.99 -48.70 -17.15
C SER A 143 21.20 -49.65 -17.10
N SER A 144 22.09 -49.47 -16.13
CA SER A 144 22.98 -50.53 -15.64
C SER A 144 23.41 -50.21 -14.20
N HIS A 145 22.99 -51.10 -13.29
CA HIS A 145 23.42 -51.30 -11.89
C HIS A 145 23.15 -50.21 -10.84
#